data_AF-A0AAE3JD55-F1
#
_entry.id   AF-A0AAE3JD55-F1
#
_cell.length_a   1.000
_cell.length_b   1.000
_cell.length_c   1.000
_cell.angle_alpha   90.00
_cell.angle_beta   90.00
_cell.angle_gamma   90.00
#
_symmetry.space_group_name_H-M   'P 1'
#
loop_
_entity.id
_entity.type
_entity.pdbx_description
1 polymer ?
#
loop_
_entity_poly.entity_id
_entity_poly.type
_entity_poly.pdbx_seq_one_letter_code
_entity_poly.pdbx_strand_id
1 'polypeptide(L)'
;MSKMNKKLPALFLALVLVLGMTACGGKATDGTTGSTDNTVTAEEEDHKTQNTKVDPNSPITEEMLRNHAVAPAEDFTYDVEDDGIKIRSYTGSDTVVVIPEEIEGKPVTGFYDYVFANNNPVRAVLIPESVKELEEVFTNNESVELVICEGVTVFRGLTFGNCSNLRQVILGENVQELVGIGTFTNCCRLMELHFTDALTSIDDEENFYGCDNLTIYGPADSYIESFAKEYGIPFVVE
;
A
#
# COMPACT_ATOMS: atom_id res chain seq x y z
N MET A 1 -38.36 -27.32 23.49
CA MET A 1 -37.06 -28.03 23.54
C MET A 1 -36.35 -27.75 22.23
N SER A 2 -35.67 -26.62 22.08
CA SER A 2 -34.24 -26.40 22.38
C SER A 2 -33.32 -27.50 21.85
N LYS A 3 -32.65 -27.24 20.71
CA LYS A 3 -31.19 -27.16 20.63
C LYS A 3 -30.75 -26.62 19.26
N MET A 4 -30.17 -25.41 19.30
CA MET A 4 -29.31 -24.84 18.27
C MET A 4 -28.12 -25.75 18.02
N ASN A 5 -27.66 -25.86 16.77
CA ASN A 5 -26.27 -26.17 16.48
C ASN A 5 -25.76 -25.19 15.42
N LYS A 6 -24.90 -24.28 15.89
CA LYS A 6 -24.10 -23.32 15.14
C LYS A 6 -23.09 -24.07 14.28
N LYS A 7 -22.86 -23.61 13.04
CA LYS A 7 -21.54 -23.66 12.40
C LYS A 7 -21.32 -22.35 11.65
N LEU A 8 -20.46 -21.52 12.24
CA LEU A 8 -19.86 -20.33 11.65
C LEU A 8 -18.66 -20.82 10.79
N PRO A 9 -18.48 -20.37 9.54
CA PRO A 9 -17.28 -20.71 8.79
C PRO A 9 -16.06 -19.98 9.39
N ALA A 10 -14.95 -20.69 9.43
CA ALA A 10 -13.73 -20.32 10.14
C ALA A 10 -13.03 -19.13 9.48
N LEU A 11 -12.73 -18.12 10.31
CA LEU A 11 -11.82 -17.02 10.02
C LEU A 11 -10.41 -17.61 9.90
N PHE A 12 -9.84 -17.62 8.70
CA PHE A 12 -8.44 -17.99 8.48
C PHE A 12 -7.55 -16.83 8.92
N LEU A 13 -7.20 -16.80 10.20
CA LEU A 13 -6.16 -15.93 10.74
C LEU A 13 -4.81 -16.62 10.53
N ALA A 14 -4.17 -16.41 9.39
CA ALA A 14 -2.80 -16.86 9.15
C ALA A 14 -1.82 -15.77 9.62
N LEU A 15 -1.57 -15.73 10.94
CA LEU A 15 -0.44 -15.00 11.49
C LEU A 15 0.82 -15.87 11.33
N VAL A 16 1.57 -15.67 10.25
CA VAL A 16 2.92 -16.22 10.13
C VAL A 16 3.92 -15.09 10.38
N LEU A 17 4.32 -14.93 11.64
CA LEU A 17 5.51 -14.19 12.02
C LEU A 17 6.73 -15.00 11.59
N VAL A 18 7.28 -14.71 10.39
CA VAL A 18 8.69 -14.99 10.11
C VAL A 18 9.48 -13.71 10.31
N LEU A 19 10.17 -13.64 11.45
CA LEU A 19 11.28 -12.71 11.64
C LEU A 19 12.44 -13.17 10.76
N GLY A 20 12.55 -12.54 9.59
CA GLY A 20 13.71 -12.59 8.73
C GLY A 20 13.98 -11.20 8.19
N MET A 21 14.49 -10.30 9.03
CA MET A 21 15.04 -9.03 8.56
C MET A 21 16.36 -9.32 7.85
N THR A 22 16.29 -9.72 6.57
CA THR A 22 17.42 -9.47 5.69
C THR A 22 17.33 -8.01 5.31
N ALA A 23 18.16 -7.18 5.94
CA ALA A 23 18.32 -5.79 5.55
C ALA A 23 18.69 -5.73 4.06
N CYS A 24 17.90 -5.00 3.27
CA CYS A 24 18.22 -4.67 1.88
C CYS A 24 19.59 -3.95 1.91
N GLY A 25 20.57 -4.51 1.20
CA GLY A 25 22.00 -4.36 1.51
C GLY A 25 22.54 -2.93 1.42
N GLY A 26 22.84 -2.34 2.58
CA GLY A 26 23.74 -1.19 2.73
C GLY A 26 24.95 -1.59 3.59
N LYS A 27 26.16 -1.49 3.04
CA LYS A 27 27.42 -1.66 3.79
C LYS A 27 27.50 -0.61 4.91
N ALA A 28 27.52 -1.05 6.17
CA ALA A 28 28.01 -0.23 7.28
C ALA A 28 28.76 -1.08 8.31
N THR A 29 29.81 -0.45 8.84
CA THR A 29 30.85 -0.97 9.72
C THR A 29 30.38 -1.18 11.17
N ASP A 30 31.06 -2.11 11.83
CA ASP A 30 30.96 -2.60 13.22
C ASP A 30 30.84 -1.51 14.32
N GLY A 31 30.08 -1.82 15.38
CA GLY A 31 29.77 -0.93 16.50
C GLY A 31 28.86 -1.49 17.62
N THR A 32 29.14 -2.68 18.14
CA THR A 32 29.07 -3.14 19.55
C THR A 32 28.17 -2.45 20.64
N THR A 33 27.33 -3.30 21.29
CA THR A 33 26.86 -3.41 22.72
C THR A 33 25.60 -2.72 23.32
N GLY A 34 24.80 -3.54 24.02
CA GLY A 34 24.20 -3.28 25.36
C GLY A 34 22.67 -3.19 25.43
N SER A 35 21.92 -4.27 25.72
CA SER A 35 21.44 -4.77 27.04
C SER A 35 20.08 -4.22 27.54
N THR A 36 19.09 -5.13 27.58
CA THR A 36 17.94 -5.37 28.50
C THR A 36 17.43 -4.27 29.45
N ASP A 37 16.11 -4.01 29.46
CA ASP A 37 15.20 -4.56 30.50
C ASP A 37 13.70 -4.27 30.25
N ASN A 38 12.87 -5.25 30.62
CA ASN A 38 11.41 -5.22 30.68
C ASN A 38 10.95 -4.56 31.98
N THR A 39 9.87 -3.76 31.95
CA THR A 39 8.86 -3.75 33.03
C THR A 39 7.50 -3.28 32.51
N VAL A 40 6.47 -4.04 32.87
CA VAL A 40 5.04 -3.82 32.61
C VAL A 40 4.42 -3.13 33.81
N THR A 41 3.59 -2.11 33.59
CA THR A 41 2.49 -1.77 34.49
C THR A 41 1.30 -1.28 33.67
N ALA A 42 0.17 -1.97 33.84
CA ALA A 42 -1.13 -1.61 33.30
C ALA A 42 -1.86 -0.69 34.28
N GLU A 43 -2.54 0.34 33.77
CA GLU A 43 -3.67 0.98 34.44
C GLU A 43 -4.74 1.31 33.38
N GLU A 44 -5.99 0.93 33.69
CA GLU A 44 -7.23 1.25 32.95
C GLU A 44 -7.55 2.75 33.02
N GLU A 45 -8.16 3.33 31.98
CA GLU A 45 -9.44 4.07 32.12
C GLU A 45 -9.98 4.65 30.78
N ASP A 46 -11.30 4.49 30.65
CA ASP A 46 -12.32 5.39 30.07
C ASP A 46 -12.42 5.63 28.54
N HIS A 47 -13.55 5.21 27.99
CA HIS A 47 -13.92 5.33 26.58
C HIS A 47 -14.45 6.74 26.29
N LYS A 48 -13.53 7.65 25.96
CA LYS A 48 -13.81 8.93 25.31
C LYS A 48 -13.16 8.90 23.94
N THR A 49 -13.96 9.01 22.88
CA THR A 49 -13.57 9.09 21.44
C THR A 49 -12.15 9.60 21.23
N GLN A 50 -11.21 8.69 20.95
CA GLN A 50 -9.80 9.01 20.78
C GLN A 50 -9.51 9.18 19.28
N ASN A 51 -9.20 10.41 18.86
CA ASN A 51 -8.23 10.63 17.78
C ASN A 51 -6.90 10.02 18.26
N THR A 52 -6.69 8.74 18.05
CA THR A 52 -5.44 8.07 18.41
C THR A 52 -4.39 8.43 17.39
N LYS A 53 -3.45 9.27 17.79
CA LYS A 53 -2.16 9.42 17.13
C LYS A 53 -1.55 8.02 16.99
N VAL A 54 -1.46 7.51 15.77
CA VAL A 54 -0.93 6.16 15.49
C VAL A 54 0.52 6.11 16.00
N ASP A 55 0.86 5.09 16.79
CA ASP A 55 2.25 4.83 17.17
C ASP A 55 3.07 4.66 15.87
N PRO A 56 4.13 5.48 15.66
CA PRO A 56 4.91 5.44 14.44
C PRO A 56 5.61 4.09 14.18
N ASN A 57 5.64 3.17 15.14
CA ASN A 57 6.18 1.81 14.97
C ASN A 57 5.11 0.70 14.99
N SER A 58 3.84 1.03 15.20
CA SER A 58 2.77 0.03 15.10
C SER A 58 2.56 -0.36 13.63
N PRO A 59 2.33 -1.65 13.32
CA PRO A 59 1.90 -2.05 11.99
C PRO A 59 0.65 -1.28 11.58
N ILE A 60 0.65 -0.71 10.38
CA ILE A 60 -0.54 -0.10 9.81
C ILE A 60 -1.35 -1.20 9.12
N THR A 61 -2.63 -1.30 9.45
CA THR A 61 -3.55 -2.26 8.84
C THR A 61 -4.50 -1.58 7.87
N GLU A 62 -5.07 -2.35 6.94
CA GLU A 62 -6.15 -1.89 6.06
C GLU A 62 -7.32 -1.27 6.84
N GLU A 63 -7.78 -1.94 7.91
CA GLU A 63 -8.88 -1.46 8.75
C GLU A 63 -8.55 -0.10 9.39
N MET A 64 -7.31 0.09 9.85
CA MET A 64 -6.88 1.37 10.41
C MET A 64 -6.89 2.47 9.34
N LEU A 65 -6.43 2.17 8.13
CA LEU A 65 -6.37 3.14 7.05
C LEU A 65 -7.77 3.53 6.55
N ARG A 66 -8.66 2.57 6.34
CA ARG A 66 -10.05 2.81 5.90
C ARG A 66 -10.88 3.61 6.91
N ASN A 67 -10.57 3.48 8.20
CA ASN A 67 -11.25 4.22 9.27
C ASN A 67 -10.51 5.49 9.69
N HIS A 68 -9.39 5.82 9.05
CA HIS A 68 -8.63 7.03 9.36
C HIS A 68 -9.37 8.28 8.86
N ALA A 69 -9.16 9.42 9.54
CA ALA A 69 -9.78 10.67 9.12
C ALA A 69 -9.26 11.09 7.74
N VAL A 70 -10.16 11.59 6.90
CA VAL A 70 -9.82 12.21 5.63
C VAL A 70 -8.89 13.40 5.88
N ALA A 71 -7.78 13.46 5.15
CA ALA A 71 -6.83 14.56 5.25
C ALA A 71 -7.50 15.87 4.79
N PRO A 72 -7.33 16.97 5.52
CA PRO A 72 -7.97 18.23 5.18
C PRO A 72 -7.39 18.79 3.87
N ALA A 73 -8.21 19.48 3.08
CA ALA A 73 -7.77 20.03 1.79
C ALA A 73 -6.57 20.99 1.90
N GLU A 74 -6.41 21.66 3.05
CA GLU A 74 -5.28 22.56 3.33
C GLU A 74 -3.92 21.85 3.47
N ASP A 75 -3.92 20.52 3.62
CA ASP A 75 -2.72 19.70 3.61
C ASP A 75 -2.23 19.40 2.18
N PHE A 76 -2.89 19.92 1.14
CA PHE A 76 -2.52 19.69 -0.24
C PHE A 76 -2.35 21.00 -1.00
N THR A 77 -1.36 21.02 -1.90
CA THR A 77 -1.40 21.95 -3.04
C THR A 77 -1.97 21.21 -4.24
N TYR A 78 -2.79 21.88 -5.03
CA TYR A 78 -3.53 21.26 -6.13
C TYR A 78 -3.89 22.27 -7.22
N ASP A 79 -4.15 21.74 -8.41
CA ASP A 79 -4.74 22.48 -9.52
C ASP A 79 -6.16 22.01 -9.77
N VAL A 80 -7.01 22.95 -10.22
CA VAL A 80 -8.34 22.67 -10.72
C VAL A 80 -8.24 22.48 -12.24
N GLU A 81 -8.53 21.27 -12.70
CA GLU A 81 -8.57 20.90 -14.12
C GLU A 81 -10.03 20.72 -14.59
N ASP A 82 -10.23 20.42 -15.87
CA ASP A 82 -11.58 20.28 -16.45
C ASP A 82 -12.32 19.06 -15.89
N ASP A 83 -11.59 18.01 -15.51
CA ASP A 83 -12.12 16.74 -15.00
C ASP A 83 -12.17 16.67 -13.47
N GLY A 84 -11.45 17.53 -12.75
CA GLY A 84 -11.43 17.54 -11.29
C GLY A 84 -10.25 18.28 -10.68
N ILE A 85 -9.71 17.70 -9.62
CA ILE A 85 -8.59 18.22 -8.84
C ILE A 85 -7.37 17.33 -9.06
N LYS A 86 -6.27 17.92 -9.48
CA LYS A 86 -4.97 17.24 -9.62
C LYS A 86 -4.02 17.70 -8.52
N ILE A 87 -3.66 16.78 -7.62
CA ILE A 87 -2.83 17.07 -6.43
C ILE A 87 -1.36 17.25 -6.85
N ARG A 88 -0.75 18.37 -6.46
CA ARG A 88 0.65 18.71 -6.75
C ARG A 88 1.61 18.31 -5.64
N SER A 89 1.20 18.43 -4.38
CA SER A 89 2.01 18.02 -3.24
C SER A 89 1.17 17.80 -2.00
N TYR A 90 1.64 16.93 -1.12
CA TYR A 90 1.19 16.85 0.28
C TYR A 90 2.09 17.74 1.14
N THR A 91 1.48 18.69 1.85
CA THR A 91 2.14 19.63 2.77
C THR A 91 1.75 19.42 4.23
N GLY A 92 0.85 18.46 4.50
CA GLY A 92 0.50 18.04 5.85
C GLY A 92 1.65 17.31 6.56
N SER A 93 1.42 16.93 7.82
CA SER A 93 2.41 16.27 8.67
C SER A 93 2.04 14.86 9.12
N ASP A 94 0.85 14.40 8.76
CA ASP A 94 0.38 13.08 9.12
C ASP A 94 1.09 12.00 8.30
N THR A 95 1.28 10.84 8.92
CA THR A 95 1.95 9.69 8.29
C THR A 95 0.96 8.66 7.75
N VAL A 96 -0.32 8.84 8.03
CA VAL A 96 -1.43 8.05 7.50
C VAL A 96 -2.36 9.03 6.82
N VAL A 97 -2.51 8.91 5.51
CA VAL A 97 -3.20 9.91 4.69
C VAL A 97 -4.35 9.26 3.94
N VAL A 98 -5.56 9.69 4.24
CA VAL A 98 -6.73 9.36 3.42
C VAL A 98 -6.98 10.55 2.51
N ILE A 99 -6.76 10.35 1.22
CA ILE A 99 -6.95 11.41 0.22
C ILE A 99 -8.46 11.72 0.12
N PRO A 100 -8.87 12.99 0.13
CA PRO A 100 -10.27 13.34 0.00
C PRO A 100 -10.83 12.93 -1.37
N GLU A 101 -12.07 12.41 -1.39
CA GLU A 101 -12.83 12.19 -2.63
C GLU A 101 -13.03 13.50 -3.41
N GLU A 102 -13.25 14.60 -2.69
CA GLU A 102 -13.46 15.92 -3.26
C GLU A 102 -12.69 17.02 -2.53
N ILE A 103 -12.18 17.99 -3.30
CA ILE A 103 -11.69 19.27 -2.78
C ILE A 103 -12.54 20.37 -3.43
N GLU A 104 -13.09 21.27 -2.60
CA GLU A 104 -14.00 22.35 -3.05
C GLU A 104 -15.23 21.86 -3.87
N GLY A 105 -15.72 20.65 -3.57
CA GLY A 105 -16.86 20.04 -4.27
C GLY A 105 -16.54 19.52 -5.68
N LYS A 106 -15.25 19.34 -5.98
CA LYS A 106 -14.76 18.74 -7.23
C LYS A 106 -14.00 17.45 -6.92
N PRO A 107 -14.16 16.39 -7.73
CA PRO A 107 -13.51 15.11 -7.48
C PRO A 107 -12.00 15.22 -7.57
N VAL A 108 -11.26 14.51 -6.72
CA VAL A 108 -9.81 14.33 -6.89
C VAL A 108 -9.56 13.29 -7.97
N THR A 109 -9.05 13.71 -9.12
CA THR A 109 -8.92 12.85 -10.31
C THR A 109 -7.52 12.31 -10.53
N GLY A 110 -6.50 12.90 -9.88
CA GLY A 110 -5.15 12.36 -9.97
C GLY A 110 -4.10 13.16 -9.22
N PHE A 111 -2.86 12.80 -9.52
CA PHE A 111 -1.66 13.32 -8.90
C PHE A 111 -0.71 13.81 -9.99
N TYR A 112 0.08 14.83 -9.69
CA TYR A 112 1.34 15.03 -10.38
C TYR A 112 2.36 13.97 -9.93
N ASP A 113 3.39 13.78 -10.74
CA ASP A 113 4.48 12.89 -10.41
C ASP A 113 5.11 13.28 -9.07
N TYR A 114 5.61 12.29 -8.35
CA TYR A 114 6.42 12.47 -7.15
C TYR A 114 5.73 13.08 -5.93
N VAL A 115 4.39 13.16 -5.88
CA VAL A 115 3.65 13.76 -4.74
C VAL A 115 4.02 13.14 -3.39
N PHE A 116 4.22 11.82 -3.36
CA PHE A 116 4.63 11.05 -2.18
C PHE A 116 6.01 10.40 -2.34
N ALA A 117 6.85 10.91 -3.24
CA ALA A 117 8.17 10.35 -3.51
C ALA A 117 9.23 10.80 -2.49
N ASN A 118 10.40 10.18 -2.57
CA ASN A 118 11.65 10.60 -1.92
C ASN A 118 11.53 10.83 -0.40
N ASN A 119 11.68 9.77 0.39
CA ASN A 119 11.70 9.85 1.87
C ASN A 119 10.55 10.67 2.49
N ASN A 120 9.44 10.83 1.77
CA ASN A 120 8.22 11.41 2.32
C ASN A 120 7.82 10.58 3.56
N PRO A 121 7.45 11.20 4.70
CA PRO A 121 7.23 10.47 5.96
C PRO A 121 5.94 9.66 5.97
N VAL A 122 5.12 9.74 4.92
CA VAL A 122 3.87 8.99 4.81
C VAL A 122 4.15 7.49 4.76
N ARG A 123 3.55 6.79 5.71
CA ARG A 123 3.60 5.35 5.89
C ARG A 123 2.41 4.63 5.28
N ALA A 124 1.25 5.29 5.15
CA ALA A 124 0.10 4.71 4.47
C ALA A 124 -0.75 5.74 3.73
N VAL A 125 -1.27 5.35 2.56
CA VAL A 125 -2.16 6.20 1.75
C VAL A 125 -3.38 5.43 1.25
N LEU A 126 -4.56 6.02 1.40
CA LEU A 126 -5.78 5.58 0.72
C LEU A 126 -6.04 6.53 -0.46
N ILE A 127 -6.02 5.97 -1.66
CA ILE A 127 -6.30 6.65 -2.93
C ILE A 127 -7.77 6.38 -3.32
N PRO A 128 -8.59 7.42 -3.54
CA PRO A 128 -10.03 7.32 -3.66
C PRO A 128 -10.48 6.68 -4.98
N GLU A 129 -11.75 6.32 -5.06
CA GLU A 129 -12.36 5.72 -6.25
C GLU A 129 -12.29 6.63 -7.49
N SER A 130 -12.25 7.94 -7.31
CA SER A 130 -12.22 8.92 -8.40
C SER A 130 -10.90 8.95 -9.18
N VAL A 131 -9.79 8.45 -8.61
CA VAL A 131 -8.47 8.43 -9.26
C VAL A 131 -8.33 7.20 -10.13
N LYS A 132 -8.03 7.39 -11.43
CA LYS A 132 -7.95 6.28 -12.42
C LYS A 132 -6.54 5.89 -12.81
N GLU A 133 -5.58 6.80 -12.64
CA GLU A 133 -4.20 6.57 -13.05
C GLU A 133 -3.23 7.08 -11.98
N LEU A 134 -2.15 6.34 -11.77
CA LEU A 134 -0.99 6.77 -10.97
C LEU A 134 0.28 6.68 -11.82
N GLU A 135 1.10 7.72 -11.78
CA GLU A 135 2.41 7.78 -12.44
C GLU A 135 3.46 8.32 -11.47
N GLU A 136 4.46 7.50 -11.16
CA GLU A 136 5.62 7.86 -10.32
C GLU A 136 5.31 8.54 -8.97
N VAL A 137 4.12 8.27 -8.40
CA VAL A 137 3.61 8.99 -7.23
C VAL A 137 4.43 8.72 -5.96
N PHE A 138 4.89 7.49 -5.76
CA PHE A 138 5.58 7.03 -4.53
C PHE A 138 7.06 6.70 -4.73
N THR A 139 7.65 6.95 -5.90
CA THR A 139 9.03 6.52 -6.19
C THR A 139 10.03 6.93 -5.10
N ASN A 140 10.94 6.01 -4.73
CA ASN A 140 11.94 6.18 -3.68
C ASN A 140 11.36 6.58 -2.30
N ASN A 141 10.12 6.21 -2.00
CA ASN A 141 9.56 6.40 -0.66
C ASN A 141 9.85 5.16 0.21
N GLU A 142 10.90 5.24 1.02
CA GLU A 142 11.24 4.18 1.97
C GLU A 142 10.38 4.20 3.25
N SER A 143 9.45 5.16 3.43
CA SER A 143 8.56 5.18 4.58
C SER A 143 7.24 4.45 4.33
N VAL A 144 6.78 4.39 3.08
CA VAL A 144 5.47 3.82 2.75
C VAL A 144 5.45 2.31 2.99
N GLU A 145 4.44 1.85 3.74
CA GLU A 145 4.24 0.46 4.15
C GLU A 145 2.97 -0.14 3.54
N LEU A 146 1.92 0.68 3.33
CA LEU A 146 0.61 0.27 2.84
C LEU A 146 0.00 1.31 1.91
N VAL A 147 -0.50 0.89 0.74
CA VAL A 147 -1.32 1.74 -0.13
C VAL A 147 -2.59 1.02 -0.54
N ILE A 148 -3.74 1.70 -0.45
CA ILE A 148 -5.03 1.21 -0.97
C ILE A 148 -5.38 2.04 -2.19
N CYS A 149 -5.65 1.37 -3.32
CA CYS A 149 -5.97 1.98 -4.60
C CYS A 149 -7.38 1.58 -5.04
N GLU A 150 -8.41 2.33 -4.66
CA GLU A 150 -9.80 1.90 -4.85
C GLU A 150 -10.26 1.99 -6.31
N GLY A 151 -9.89 3.09 -6.99
CA GLY A 151 -10.35 3.40 -8.35
C GLY A 151 -9.35 3.21 -9.47
N VAL A 152 -8.09 2.94 -9.14
CA VAL A 152 -6.97 2.99 -10.09
C VAL A 152 -7.06 1.83 -11.07
N THR A 153 -7.05 2.15 -12.36
CA THR A 153 -7.09 1.16 -13.45
C THR A 153 -5.75 1.02 -14.15
N VAL A 154 -4.90 2.06 -14.10
CA VAL A 154 -3.59 2.09 -14.77
C VAL A 154 -2.51 2.57 -13.82
N PHE A 155 -1.40 1.84 -13.77
CA PHE A 155 -0.18 2.26 -13.09
C PHE A 155 0.92 2.50 -14.12
N ARG A 156 1.66 3.60 -13.98
CA ARG A 156 2.71 3.99 -14.92
C ARG A 156 4.08 4.14 -14.27
N GLY A 157 5.10 3.69 -15.00
CA GLY A 157 6.51 3.91 -14.64
C GLY A 157 6.83 3.43 -13.24
N LEU A 158 7.70 4.14 -12.54
CA LEU A 158 8.17 3.79 -11.20
C LEU A 158 7.15 4.16 -10.09
N THR A 159 5.85 3.90 -10.28
CA THR A 159 4.80 4.34 -9.32
C THR A 159 5.15 4.01 -7.87
N PHE A 160 5.61 2.79 -7.59
CA PHE A 160 6.13 2.35 -6.28
C PHE A 160 7.62 1.97 -6.34
N GLY A 161 8.36 2.38 -7.37
CA GLY A 161 9.76 2.01 -7.53
C GLY A 161 10.60 2.38 -6.30
N ASN A 162 11.42 1.45 -5.82
CA ASN A 162 12.28 1.58 -4.64
C ASN A 162 11.53 1.87 -3.31
N CYS A 163 10.25 1.52 -3.20
CA CYS A 163 9.53 1.56 -1.91
C CYS A 163 9.90 0.35 -1.04
N SER A 164 11.12 0.34 -0.49
CA SER A 164 11.68 -0.85 0.18
C SER A 164 10.95 -1.30 1.45
N ASN A 165 10.14 -0.42 2.07
CA ASN A 165 9.28 -0.77 3.21
C ASN A 165 7.84 -1.12 2.86
N LEU A 166 7.45 -1.01 1.58
CA LEU A 166 6.11 -1.31 1.12
C LEU A 166 5.83 -2.80 1.29
N ARG A 167 4.83 -3.14 2.11
CA ARG A 167 4.46 -4.53 2.42
C ARG A 167 3.20 -4.96 1.70
N GLN A 168 2.28 -4.02 1.51
CA GLN A 168 0.97 -4.30 0.96
C GLN A 168 0.53 -3.19 0.04
N VAL A 169 0.02 -3.59 -1.13
CA VAL A 169 -0.75 -2.72 -2.00
C VAL A 169 -2.07 -3.42 -2.24
N ILE A 170 -3.17 -2.76 -1.87
CA ILE A 170 -4.52 -3.26 -2.11
C ILE A 170 -4.99 -2.64 -3.41
N LEU A 171 -4.99 -3.46 -4.46
CA LEU A 171 -5.45 -3.09 -5.78
C LEU A 171 -6.99 -3.11 -5.83
N GLY A 172 -7.58 -2.17 -6.56
CA GLY A 172 -8.99 -2.20 -6.89
C GLY A 172 -9.32 -3.32 -7.88
N GLU A 173 -10.59 -3.68 -8.00
CA GLU A 173 -11.03 -4.82 -8.84
C GLU A 173 -10.83 -4.59 -10.35
N ASN A 174 -10.54 -3.35 -10.77
CA ASN A 174 -10.52 -2.92 -12.18
C ASN A 174 -9.11 -2.53 -12.67
N VAL A 175 -8.04 -3.01 -12.05
CA VAL A 175 -6.68 -2.79 -12.57
C VAL A 175 -6.52 -3.48 -13.92
N GLN A 176 -6.23 -2.71 -14.96
CA GLN A 176 -6.15 -3.15 -16.35
C GLN A 176 -4.72 -3.26 -16.85
N GLU A 177 -3.85 -2.31 -16.46
CA GLU A 177 -2.53 -2.17 -17.06
C GLU A 177 -1.45 -1.73 -16.05
N LEU A 178 -0.28 -2.37 -16.14
CA LEU A 178 0.99 -1.86 -15.61
C LEU A 178 1.87 -1.44 -16.79
N VAL A 179 1.99 -0.13 -17.02
CA VAL A 179 2.61 0.45 -18.22
C VAL A 179 3.95 1.07 -17.88
N GLY A 180 4.94 0.88 -18.73
CA GLY A 180 6.31 1.32 -18.51
C GLY A 180 7.09 0.36 -17.61
N ILE A 181 8.21 0.88 -17.08
CA ILE A 181 9.22 0.05 -16.40
C ILE A 181 9.11 0.27 -14.90
N GLY A 182 9.03 -0.84 -14.16
CA GLY A 182 9.39 -0.85 -12.74
C GLY A 182 8.32 -0.38 -11.76
N THR A 183 7.02 -0.59 -12.04
CA THR A 183 5.93 -0.20 -11.12
C THR A 183 6.21 -0.56 -9.67
N PHE A 184 6.68 -1.78 -9.40
CA PHE A 184 7.05 -2.26 -8.06
C PHE A 184 8.55 -2.59 -7.94
N THR A 185 9.42 -2.07 -8.81
CA THR A 185 10.84 -2.43 -8.77
C THR A 185 11.45 -2.15 -7.39
N ASN A 186 12.25 -3.08 -6.88
CA ASN A 186 12.88 -3.06 -5.55
C ASN A 186 11.92 -2.88 -4.35
N CYS A 187 10.64 -3.24 -4.48
CA CYS A 187 9.73 -3.39 -3.34
C CYS A 187 10.04 -4.68 -2.57
N CYS A 188 11.22 -4.76 -1.94
CA CYS A 188 11.78 -6.01 -1.37
C CYS A 188 10.92 -6.63 -0.25
N ARG A 189 9.94 -5.90 0.29
CA ARG A 189 9.03 -6.36 1.36
C ARG A 189 7.58 -6.56 0.92
N LEU A 190 7.26 -6.31 -0.35
CA LEU A 190 5.91 -6.51 -0.88
C LEU A 190 5.62 -8.00 -0.91
N MET A 191 4.54 -8.40 -0.23
CA MET A 191 4.24 -9.83 -0.01
C MET A 191 3.24 -10.36 -1.02
N GLU A 192 2.18 -9.61 -1.29
CA GLU A 192 1.03 -10.10 -2.03
C GLU A 192 0.50 -9.02 -2.97
N LEU A 193 0.11 -9.43 -4.18
CA LEU A 193 -0.70 -8.63 -5.09
C LEU A 193 -1.83 -9.50 -5.63
N HIS A 194 -3.04 -8.98 -5.57
CA HIS A 194 -4.25 -9.65 -6.02
C HIS A 194 -4.75 -8.97 -7.29
N PHE A 195 -4.81 -9.71 -8.39
CA PHE A 195 -5.32 -9.24 -9.67
C PHE A 195 -6.59 -9.98 -10.05
N THR A 196 -7.48 -9.30 -10.75
CA THR A 196 -8.70 -9.90 -11.33
C THR A 196 -8.48 -10.25 -12.81
N ASP A 197 -9.53 -10.72 -13.48
CA ASP A 197 -9.54 -10.92 -14.94
C ASP A 197 -9.56 -9.59 -15.73
N ALA A 198 -9.68 -8.45 -15.05
CA ALA A 198 -9.58 -7.13 -15.66
C ALA A 198 -8.16 -6.80 -16.15
N LEU A 199 -7.13 -7.44 -15.59
CA LEU A 199 -5.75 -7.18 -15.99
C LEU A 199 -5.46 -7.77 -17.38
N THR A 200 -5.07 -6.91 -18.31
CA THR A 200 -4.83 -7.30 -19.71
C THR A 200 -3.41 -7.03 -20.19
N SER A 201 -2.63 -6.20 -19.49
CA SER A 201 -1.26 -5.88 -19.89
C SER A 201 -0.34 -5.57 -18.71
N ILE A 202 0.88 -6.10 -18.78
CA ILE A 202 2.06 -5.70 -18.02
C ILE A 202 3.17 -5.57 -19.07
N ASP A 203 3.77 -4.39 -19.19
CA ASP A 203 4.71 -4.11 -20.29
C ASP A 203 5.99 -4.95 -20.25
N ASP A 204 6.50 -5.26 -19.05
CA ASP A 204 7.80 -5.92 -18.83
C ASP A 204 7.86 -6.53 -17.41
N GLU A 205 8.61 -7.62 -17.23
CA GLU A 205 8.93 -8.23 -15.94
C GLU A 205 9.64 -7.32 -14.94
N GLU A 206 10.35 -6.30 -15.43
CA GLU A 206 11.04 -5.30 -14.61
C GLU A 206 10.07 -4.58 -13.66
N ASN A 207 8.75 -4.61 -13.95
CA ASN A 207 7.70 -4.18 -13.03
C ASN A 207 7.76 -4.84 -11.64
N PHE A 208 8.31 -6.05 -11.53
CA PHE A 208 8.46 -6.79 -10.26
C PHE A 208 9.92 -7.13 -9.91
N TYR A 209 10.90 -6.52 -10.59
CA TYR A 209 12.31 -6.76 -10.29
C TYR A 209 12.61 -6.43 -8.82
N GLY A 210 13.32 -7.31 -8.11
CA GLY A 210 13.66 -7.12 -6.68
C GLY A 210 12.48 -7.28 -5.71
N CYS A 211 11.32 -7.76 -6.15
CA CYS A 211 10.19 -8.15 -5.29
C CYS A 211 10.36 -9.59 -4.75
N ASP A 212 11.44 -9.85 -4.02
CA ASP A 212 11.86 -11.22 -3.67
C ASP A 212 10.87 -12.01 -2.78
N ASN A 213 9.92 -11.33 -2.14
CA ASN A 213 8.92 -11.93 -1.25
C ASN A 213 7.49 -11.96 -1.86
N LEU A 214 7.34 -11.52 -3.11
CA LEU A 214 6.03 -11.37 -3.74
C LEU A 214 5.43 -12.72 -4.16
N THR A 215 4.17 -12.93 -3.78
CA THR A 215 3.27 -13.92 -4.38
C THR A 215 2.14 -13.17 -5.09
N ILE A 216 1.89 -13.54 -6.35
CA ILE A 216 0.79 -13.00 -7.14
C ILE A 216 -0.41 -13.93 -7.01
N TYR A 217 -1.58 -13.34 -6.80
CA TYR A 217 -2.86 -14.03 -6.77
C TYR A 217 -3.74 -13.55 -7.93
N GLY A 218 -4.53 -14.46 -8.48
CA GLY A 218 -5.55 -14.12 -9.47
C GLY A 218 -6.27 -15.33 -10.04
N PRO A 219 -7.19 -15.14 -11.00
CA PRO A 219 -7.99 -16.23 -11.55
C PRO A 219 -7.14 -17.28 -12.28
N ALA A 220 -7.59 -18.54 -12.28
CA ALA A 220 -7.03 -19.57 -13.14
C ALA A 220 -7.26 -19.25 -14.63
N ASP A 221 -6.35 -19.72 -15.48
CA ASP A 221 -6.34 -19.53 -16.93
C ASP A 221 -6.35 -18.05 -17.36
N SER A 222 -5.86 -17.16 -16.50
CA SER A 222 -5.82 -15.70 -16.73
C SER A 222 -4.51 -15.22 -17.36
N TYR A 223 -4.53 -13.95 -17.80
CA TYR A 223 -3.32 -13.25 -18.26
C TYR A 223 -2.26 -13.22 -17.16
N ILE A 224 -2.64 -12.84 -15.94
CA ILE A 224 -1.70 -12.73 -14.81
C ILE A 224 -1.08 -14.08 -14.41
N GLU A 225 -1.84 -15.17 -14.49
CA GLU A 225 -1.28 -16.51 -14.25
C GLU A 225 -0.21 -16.87 -15.30
N SER A 226 -0.48 -16.57 -16.57
CA SER A 226 0.45 -16.84 -17.67
C SER A 226 1.73 -16.01 -17.52
N PHE A 227 1.58 -14.72 -17.20
CA PHE A 227 2.68 -13.81 -16.93
C PHE A 227 3.55 -14.30 -15.76
N ALA A 228 2.93 -14.62 -14.61
CA ALA A 228 3.67 -15.08 -13.43
C ALA A 228 4.45 -16.37 -13.70
N LYS A 229 3.87 -17.31 -14.48
CA LYS A 229 4.57 -18.53 -14.91
C LYS A 229 5.74 -18.26 -15.84
N GLU A 230 5.59 -17.36 -16.80
CA GLU A 230 6.63 -17.00 -17.77
C GLU A 230 7.88 -16.45 -17.07
N TYR A 231 7.68 -15.62 -16.05
CA TYR A 231 8.76 -14.93 -15.34
C TYR A 231 9.14 -15.57 -14.00
N GLY A 232 8.54 -16.72 -13.65
CA GLY A 232 8.89 -17.47 -12.45
C GLY A 232 8.49 -16.79 -11.13
N ILE A 233 7.47 -15.93 -11.16
CA ILE A 233 6.92 -15.29 -9.97
C ILE A 233 5.96 -16.29 -9.29
N PRO A 234 6.03 -16.50 -7.95
CA PRO A 234 5.09 -17.35 -7.24
C PRO A 234 3.64 -16.94 -7.51
N PHE A 235 2.80 -17.90 -7.88
CA PHE A 235 1.40 -17.66 -8.24
C PHE A 235 0.44 -18.58 -7.50
N VAL A 236 -0.69 -18.03 -7.05
CA VAL A 236 -1.79 -18.76 -6.41
C VAL A 236 -3.11 -18.41 -7.08
N VAL A 237 -3.90 -19.43 -7.40
CA VAL A 237 -5.26 -19.25 -7.94
C VAL A 237 -6.21 -18.82 -6.83
N GLU A 238 -7.01 -17.78 -7.09
CA GLU A 238 -8.14 -17.33 -6.26
C GLU A 238 -9.45 -17.14 -7.05
#